data_AF-R9KMC4-F1
#
_entry.id   AF-R9KMC4-F1
#
_cell.length_a   1.000
_cell.length_b   1.000
_cell.length_c   1.000
_cell.angle_alpha   90.00
_cell.angle_beta   90.00
_cell.angle_gamma   90.00
#
_symmetry.space_group_name_H-M   'P 1'
#
loop_
_entity.id
_entity.type
_entity.pdbx_description
1 polymer ?
#
loop_
_entity_poly.entity_id
_entity_poly.type
_entity_poly.pdbx_seq_one_letter_code
_entity_poly.pdbx_strand_id
1 'polypeptide(L)'
;MKENPANSLIGATENPANGIKSLMWGFLMDKGQQADIQSLKEYVYDLIQMTTQKSAGQNKKFQAKGHIDWKELDMTIMSIVIEATALVLSGRLDELEKTKGDCDG
;
A
#
# COMPACT_ATOMS: atom_id res chain seq x y z
N MET A 1 -33.91 -40.70 -14.20
CA MET A 1 -33.63 -40.03 -12.91
C MET A 1 -33.85 -38.55 -13.12
N LYS A 2 -34.71 -37.90 -12.32
CA LYS A 2 -34.91 -36.44 -12.42
C LYS A 2 -33.76 -35.78 -11.67
N GLU A 3 -33.04 -34.87 -12.31
CA GLU A 3 -31.97 -34.10 -11.65
C GLU A 3 -32.54 -33.36 -10.44
N ASN A 4 -31.80 -33.39 -9.33
CA ASN A 4 -32.18 -32.71 -8.11
C ASN A 4 -31.97 -31.20 -8.29
N PRO A 5 -33.01 -30.35 -8.17
CA PRO A 5 -32.88 -28.90 -8.34
C PRO A 5 -31.88 -28.25 -7.36
N ALA A 6 -31.49 -28.94 -6.29
CA ALA A 6 -30.45 -28.48 -5.37
C ALA A 6 -29.03 -28.44 -5.99
N ASN A 7 -28.76 -29.20 -7.06
CA ASN A 7 -27.44 -29.15 -7.73
C ASN A 7 -27.21 -27.84 -8.51
N SER A 8 -28.27 -27.05 -8.78
CA SER A 8 -28.16 -25.74 -9.43
C SER A 8 -27.77 -24.61 -8.46
N LEU A 9 -27.69 -24.88 -7.15
CA LEU A 9 -27.34 -23.87 -6.13
C LEU A 9 -25.88 -23.94 -5.67
N ILE A 10 -25.07 -24.84 -6.25
CA ILE A 10 -23.61 -24.88 -6.04
C ILE A 10 -22.93 -23.85 -6.96
N GLY A 11 -23.39 -22.62 -6.83
CA GLY A 11 -22.84 -21.43 -7.46
C GLY A 11 -22.87 -20.33 -6.41
N ALA A 12 -22.34 -20.62 -5.22
CA ALA A 12 -22.08 -19.60 -4.22
C ALA A 12 -21.05 -18.66 -4.86
N THR A 13 -21.53 -17.55 -5.39
CA THR A 13 -20.76 -16.41 -5.86
C THR A 13 -19.63 -16.17 -4.86
N GLU A 14 -18.40 -16.53 -5.22
CA GLU A 14 -17.26 -16.37 -4.33
C GLU A 14 -17.17 -14.90 -3.94
N ASN A 15 -17.25 -14.62 -2.64
CA ASN A 15 -17.14 -13.24 -2.16
C ASN A 15 -15.76 -12.69 -2.58
N PRO A 16 -15.69 -11.59 -3.36
CA PRO A 16 -14.42 -11.01 -3.81
C PRO A 16 -13.45 -10.70 -2.66
N ALA A 17 -13.97 -10.45 -1.44
CA ALA A 17 -13.17 -10.26 -0.25
C ALA A 17 -12.32 -11.48 0.14
N ASN A 18 -12.74 -12.70 -0.22
CA ASN A 18 -11.98 -13.92 0.05
C ASN A 18 -10.71 -13.97 -0.82
N GLY A 19 -10.79 -13.54 -2.08
CA GLY A 19 -9.64 -13.42 -2.97
C GLY A 19 -8.63 -12.40 -2.46
N ILE A 20 -9.10 -11.22 -2.03
CA ILE A 20 -8.25 -10.18 -1.43
C ILE A 20 -7.56 -10.68 -0.15
N LYS A 21 -8.28 -11.39 0.72
CA LYS A 21 -7.71 -12.01 1.93
C LYS A 21 -6.61 -13.00 1.60
N SER A 22 -6.83 -13.87 0.62
CA SER A 22 -5.85 -14.88 0.22
C SER A 22 -4.60 -14.25 -0.39
N LEU A 23 -4.78 -13.22 -1.24
CA LEU A 23 -3.67 -12.48 -1.85
C LEU A 23 -2.83 -11.76 -0.78
N MET A 24 -3.49 -11.07 0.15
CA MET A 24 -2.81 -10.37 1.25
C MET A 24 -2.09 -11.34 2.18
N TRP A 25 -2.70 -12.50 2.48
CA TRP A 25 -2.06 -13.55 3.28
C TRP A 25 -0.79 -14.07 2.58
N GLY A 26 -0.86 -14.36 1.28
CA GLY A 26 0.31 -14.74 0.49
C GLY A 26 1.39 -13.66 0.52
N PHE A 27 1.00 -12.41 0.26
CA PHE A 27 1.90 -11.26 0.32
C PHE A 27 2.58 -11.10 1.70
N LEU A 28 1.93 -11.45 2.81
CA LEU A 28 2.56 -11.31 4.13
C LEU A 28 3.45 -12.50 4.49
N MET A 29 3.14 -13.69 4.00
CA MET A 29 3.80 -14.93 4.44
C MET A 29 4.99 -15.35 3.56
N ASP A 30 5.08 -14.88 2.32
CA ASP A 30 6.11 -15.33 1.36
C ASP A 30 7.53 -14.87 1.73
N LYS A 31 7.67 -13.77 2.49
CA LYS A 31 8.94 -13.18 2.97
C LYS A 31 10.04 -12.98 1.91
N GLY A 32 9.71 -13.03 0.62
CA GLY A 32 10.62 -12.90 -0.53
C GLY A 32 10.40 -11.63 -1.36
N GLN A 33 9.68 -10.66 -0.81
CA GLN A 33 9.39 -9.39 -1.47
C GLN A 33 10.69 -8.66 -1.78
N GLN A 34 10.74 -8.00 -2.93
CA GLN A 34 11.85 -7.11 -3.25
C GLN A 34 11.53 -5.72 -2.71
N ALA A 35 12.44 -5.16 -1.92
CA ALA A 35 12.30 -3.80 -1.42
C ALA A 35 12.53 -2.79 -2.54
N ASP A 36 11.58 -1.89 -2.76
CA ASP A 36 11.76 -0.69 -3.58
C ASP A 36 11.83 0.56 -2.71
N ILE A 37 13.04 0.87 -2.24
CA ILE A 37 13.30 2.04 -1.39
C ILE A 37 13.03 3.35 -2.16
N GLN A 38 13.20 3.36 -3.49
CA GLN A 38 13.02 4.56 -4.29
C GLN A 38 11.53 4.90 -4.39
N SER A 39 10.68 3.93 -4.74
CA SER A 39 9.23 4.13 -4.77
C SER A 39 8.66 4.45 -3.38
N LEU A 40 9.16 3.80 -2.32
CA LEU A 40 8.76 4.16 -0.95
C LEU A 40 9.01 5.65 -0.66
N LYS A 41 10.18 6.18 -1.04
CA LYS A 41 10.50 7.60 -0.84
C LYS A 41 9.62 8.52 -1.68
N GLU A 42 9.36 8.17 -2.93
CA GLU A 42 8.51 8.95 -3.84
C GLU A 42 7.10 9.08 -3.28
N TYR A 43 6.48 7.97 -2.86
CA TYR A 43 5.14 8.02 -2.26
C TYR A 43 5.09 8.82 -0.95
N VAL A 44 6.15 8.75 -0.12
CA VAL A 44 6.25 9.59 1.09
C VAL A 44 6.34 11.08 0.73
N TYR A 45 7.12 11.45 -0.30
CA TYR A 45 7.20 12.84 -0.74
C TYR A 45 5.91 13.34 -1.36
N ASP A 46 5.20 12.50 -2.12
CA ASP A 46 3.87 12.81 -2.64
C ASP A 46 2.89 13.06 -1.49
N LEU A 47 2.88 12.20 -0.46
CA LEU A 47 2.05 12.40 0.74
C LEU A 47 2.36 13.73 1.45
N ILE A 48 3.65 14.07 1.62
CA ILE A 48 4.06 15.35 2.21
C ILE A 48 3.54 16.51 1.36
N GLN A 49 3.69 16.45 0.03
CA GLN A 49 3.24 17.49 -0.88
C GLN A 49 1.72 17.67 -0.86
N MET A 50 0.97 16.56 -0.82
CA MET A 50 -0.50 16.57 -0.76
C MET A 50 -1.02 17.15 0.56
N THR A 51 -0.35 16.85 1.68
CA THR A 51 -0.79 17.24 3.04
C THR A 51 -0.31 18.64 3.46
N THR A 52 0.84 19.10 2.96
CA THR A 52 1.39 20.43 3.30
C THR A 52 0.66 21.58 2.61
N GLN A 53 -0.18 21.31 1.61
CA GLN A 53 -0.88 22.35 0.84
C GLN A 53 -2.08 23.02 1.56
N LYS A 54 -2.49 22.61 2.77
CA LYS A 54 -3.75 23.09 3.38
C LYS A 54 -3.67 24.10 4.54
N SER A 55 -2.50 24.49 5.03
CA SER A 55 -2.45 25.30 6.27
C SER A 55 -1.39 26.41 6.28
N ALA A 56 -1.61 27.47 5.49
CA ALA A 56 -1.34 28.88 5.83
C ALA A 56 -1.53 29.74 4.57
N GLY A 57 -2.37 30.78 4.67
CA GLY A 57 -2.90 31.51 3.52
C GLY A 57 -1.89 32.11 2.54
N GLN A 58 -2.43 32.54 1.39
CA GLN A 58 -1.79 33.29 0.30
C GLN A 58 -1.20 32.44 -0.84
N ASN A 59 -2.08 31.99 -1.74
CA ASN A 59 -1.87 32.30 -3.16
C ASN A 59 -3.17 32.01 -3.94
N LYS A 60 -3.76 33.06 -4.54
CA LYS A 60 -4.95 32.94 -5.42
C LYS A 60 -4.70 31.97 -6.59
N LYS A 61 -3.45 31.70 -6.92
CA LYS A 61 -3.00 30.72 -7.93
C LYS A 61 -3.29 29.26 -7.53
N PHE A 62 -3.33 28.92 -6.24
CA PHE A 62 -3.61 27.55 -5.77
C PHE A 62 -5.10 27.27 -5.54
N GLN A 63 -5.95 28.31 -5.47
CA GLN A 63 -7.40 28.13 -5.44
C GLN A 63 -7.95 27.55 -6.77
N ALA A 64 -7.18 27.67 -7.87
CA ALA A 64 -7.56 27.15 -9.17
C ALA A 64 -7.30 25.64 -9.34
N LYS A 65 -6.54 25.00 -8.44
CA LYS A 65 -6.34 23.55 -8.40
C LYS A 65 -7.11 23.00 -7.20
N GLY A 66 -8.42 22.90 -7.40
CA GLY A 66 -9.37 22.48 -6.38
C GLY A 66 -8.98 21.15 -5.74
N HIS A 67 -9.12 21.12 -4.41
CA HIS A 67 -9.28 19.98 -3.51
C HIS A 67 -8.33 18.78 -3.68
N ILE A 68 -7.67 18.41 -2.57
CA ILE A 68 -7.02 17.09 -2.41
C ILE A 68 -7.99 16.02 -2.91
N ASP A 69 -7.58 15.24 -3.93
CA ASP A 69 -8.28 14.02 -4.30
C ASP A 69 -8.03 13.01 -3.18
N TRP A 70 -9.04 12.82 -2.33
CA TRP A 70 -8.98 11.90 -1.20
C TRP A 70 -8.75 10.46 -1.65
N LYS A 71 -9.18 10.09 -2.87
CA LYS A 71 -8.90 8.78 -3.44
C LYS A 71 -7.42 8.62 -3.78
N GLU A 72 -6.79 9.66 -4.34
CA GLU A 72 -5.34 9.67 -4.55
C GLU A 72 -4.60 9.61 -3.22
N LEU A 73 -5.08 10.31 -2.18
CA LEU A 73 -4.48 10.26 -0.85
C LEU A 73 -4.53 8.85 -0.26
N ASP A 74 -5.69 8.19 -0.32
CA ASP A 74 -5.86 6.81 0.18
C ASP A 74 -4.97 5.82 -0.58
N MET A 75 -4.85 5.97 -1.91
CA MET A 75 -3.94 5.16 -2.72
C MET A 75 -2.48 5.39 -2.33
N THR A 76 -2.04 6.63 -2.19
CA THR A 76 -0.67 6.97 -1.78
C THR A 76 -0.34 6.39 -0.41
N ILE A 77 -1.25 6.49 0.56
CA ILE A 77 -1.07 5.89 1.90
C ILE A 77 -0.94 4.37 1.80
N MET A 78 -1.80 3.71 1.02
CA MET A 78 -1.73 2.26 0.83
C MET A 78 -0.44 1.83 0.13
N SER A 79 0.03 2.57 -0.88
CA SER A 79 1.31 2.31 -1.53
C SER A 79 2.47 2.39 -0.53
N ILE A 80 2.48 3.40 0.35
CA ILE A 80 3.49 3.49 1.42
C ILE A 80 3.45 2.26 2.34
N VAL A 81 2.26 1.83 2.77
CA VAL A 81 2.10 0.65 3.63
C VAL A 81 2.62 -0.61 2.94
N ILE A 82 2.31 -0.80 1.65
CA ILE A 82 2.76 -1.96 0.87
C ILE A 82 4.28 -1.96 0.72
N GLU A 83 4.88 -0.84 0.31
CA GLU A 83 6.34 -0.75 0.11
C GLU A 83 7.12 -0.86 1.43
N ALA A 84 6.61 -0.26 2.51
CA ALA A 84 7.21 -0.42 3.84
C ALA A 84 7.13 -1.88 4.33
N THR A 85 6.01 -2.56 4.05
CA THR A 85 5.87 -3.99 4.38
C THR A 85 6.86 -4.84 3.57
N ALA A 86 7.00 -4.57 2.27
CA ALA A 86 7.98 -5.23 1.42
C ALA A 86 9.42 -5.00 1.92
N LEU A 87 9.75 -3.76 2.32
CA LEU A 87 11.05 -3.43 2.90
C LEU A 87 11.37 -4.25 4.14
N VAL A 88 10.41 -4.40 5.06
CA VAL A 88 10.57 -5.23 6.27
C VAL A 88 10.71 -6.71 5.90
N LEU A 89 9.78 -7.24 5.10
CA LEU A 89 9.74 -8.67 4.80
C LEU A 89 10.95 -9.14 3.95
N SER A 90 11.53 -8.25 3.15
CA SER A 90 12.75 -8.51 2.37
C SER A 90 14.03 -8.70 3.21
N GLY A 91 14.03 -8.29 4.49
CA GLY A 91 15.22 -8.25 5.33
C GLY A 91 16.20 -7.10 5.01
N ARG A 92 15.95 -6.30 3.98
CA ARG A 92 16.80 -5.14 3.61
C ARG A 92 16.86 -4.08 4.69
N LEU A 93 15.79 -3.92 5.48
CA LEU A 93 15.81 -3.00 6.63
C LEU A 93 16.85 -3.42 7.66
N ASP A 94 16.92 -4.72 8.00
CA ASP A 94 17.88 -5.26 8.97
C ASP A 94 19.34 -5.06 8.50
N GLU A 95 19.59 -5.16 7.19
CA GLU A 95 20.91 -4.87 6.60
C GLU A 95 21.30 -3.40 6.80
N LEU A 96 20.38 -2.47 6.53
CA LEU A 96 20.61 -1.03 6.69
C LEU A 96 20.88 -0.68 8.16
N GLU A 97 20.14 -1.27 9.11
CA GLU A 97 20.35 -1.05 10.54
C GLU A 97 21.74 -1.51 11.00
N LYS A 98 22.22 -2.67 10.52
CA LYS A 98 23.57 -3.18 10.84
C LYS A 98 24.68 -2.28 10.30
N THR A 99 24.56 -1.84 9.04
CA THR A 99 25.56 -0.92 8.45
C THR A 99 25.65 0.42 9.18
N LYS A 100 24.57 0.85 9.84
CA LYS A 100 24.58 2.06 10.67
C LYS A 100 25.30 1.82 12.01
N GLY A 101 25.18 0.63 12.59
CA GLY A 101 25.82 0.27 13.86
C GLY A 101 27.34 0.07 13.76
N ASP A 102 27.84 -0.42 12.63
CA ASP A 102 29.28 -0.68 12.43
C ASP A 102 30.10 0.58 12.12
N CYS A 103 29.46 1.72 11.85
CA CYS A 103 30.14 3.00 11.60
C CYS A 103 30.38 3.84 12.87
N ASP A 104 29.83 3.41 14.01
CA ASP A 104 29.92 4.11 15.31
C ASP A 104 30.84 3.36 16.32
N GLY A 105 31.64 2.39 15.85
CA GLY A 105 32.56 1.56 16.64
C GLY A 105 34.04 1.87 16.44
#